data_AF-A0A915XIP8-F1
#
_entry.id   AF-A0A915XIP8-F1
#
_cell.length_a   1.000
_cell.length_b   1.000
_cell.length_c   1.000
_cell.angle_alpha   90.00
_cell.angle_beta   90.00
_cell.angle_gamma   90.00
#
_symmetry.space_group_name_H-M   'P 1'
#
loop_
_entity.id
_entity.type
_entity.pdbx_description
1 polymer ?
#
loop_
_entity_poly.entity_id
_entity_poly.type
_entity_poly.pdbx_seq_one_letter_code
_entity_poly.pdbx_strand_id
1 'polypeptide(L)'
;MSIRNMLQHAGTNQHQTEQRTKNTFNKGTTMPEIHQPLPGPARDRTLSIRSVITALLLLSALISGCATVSSGQARYSDRVDGLFQSATVIPDHTYYFLGSENDPDAVIVIDNRYRLQTSRAWARAEPSVKLLQQWAFMARTYEGDLACPYRGVVLRGPDGQQVGMGYSRWTFTTITYPKPGVVAVGQPIPLGTCIGQERLDDM
;
A
#
# COMPACT_ATOMS: atom_id res chain seq x y z
N MET A 1 -46.14 -22.74 11.88
CA MET A 1 -45.25 -21.59 12.15
C MET A 1 -44.37 -21.42 10.92
N SER A 2 -44.59 -20.54 9.92
CA SER A 2 -45.07 -19.15 9.80
C SER A 2 -44.18 -18.10 10.48
N ILE A 3 -43.46 -17.32 9.65
CA ILE A 3 -43.31 -15.85 9.54
C ILE A 3 -42.20 -15.63 8.47
N ARG A 4 -42.47 -15.43 7.17
CA ARG A 4 -42.78 -14.20 6.40
C ARG A 4 -41.78 -13.03 6.53
N ASN A 5 -41.12 -12.73 5.40
CA ASN A 5 -40.86 -11.44 4.72
C ASN A 5 -40.50 -10.20 5.55
N MET A 6 -39.37 -9.57 5.18
CA MET A 6 -39.06 -8.11 5.20
C MET A 6 -37.60 -7.98 4.71
N LEU A 7 -37.12 -7.12 3.79
CA LEU A 7 -37.59 -5.87 3.21
C LEU A 7 -36.89 -5.65 1.84
N GLN A 8 -37.68 -5.40 0.79
CA GLN A 8 -37.29 -4.68 -0.42
C GLN A 8 -38.11 -3.38 -0.44
N HIS A 9 -37.47 -2.22 -0.44
CA HIS A 9 -38.02 -0.92 -0.88
C HIS A 9 -36.82 -0.02 -1.25
N ALA A 10 -36.65 0.34 -2.52
CA ALA A 10 -37.35 1.39 -3.28
C ALA A 10 -36.73 2.79 -3.06
N GLY A 11 -36.33 3.44 -4.15
CA GLY A 11 -35.75 4.78 -4.12
C GLY A 11 -35.23 5.29 -5.46
N THR A 12 -36.09 5.30 -6.48
CA THR A 12 -35.94 6.16 -7.67
C THR A 12 -36.05 7.64 -7.27
N ASN A 13 -35.24 8.52 -7.84
CA ASN A 13 -35.67 9.89 -8.20
C ASN A 13 -34.75 10.51 -9.26
N GLN A 14 -35.38 10.89 -10.36
CA GLN A 14 -34.88 11.78 -11.40
C GLN A 14 -34.82 13.22 -10.86
N HIS A 15 -33.87 14.02 -11.33
CA HIS A 15 -34.15 15.44 -11.58
C HIS A 15 -33.33 15.96 -12.76
N GLN A 16 -34.11 16.42 -13.75
CA GLN A 16 -33.75 17.18 -14.94
C GLN A 16 -33.42 18.63 -14.58
N THR A 17 -32.45 19.23 -15.27
CA THR A 17 -32.33 20.69 -15.50
C THR A 17 -31.53 20.83 -16.80
N GLU A 18 -32.15 20.84 -17.98
CA GLU A 18 -32.86 21.95 -18.62
C GLU A 18 -32.06 23.26 -18.64
N GLN A 19 -31.28 23.49 -19.70
CA GLN A 19 -31.12 24.83 -20.28
C GLN A 19 -31.13 24.76 -21.80
N ARG A 20 -32.30 25.11 -22.33
CA ARG A 20 -32.65 25.32 -23.73
C ARG A 20 -32.65 26.82 -23.96
N THR A 21 -31.69 27.36 -24.69
CA THR A 21 -31.77 28.73 -25.23
C THR A 21 -31.96 28.68 -26.74
N LYS A 22 -33.19 28.95 -27.15
CA LYS A 22 -33.55 29.42 -28.49
C LYS A 22 -33.10 30.87 -28.65
N ASN A 23 -32.78 31.28 -29.88
CA ASN A 23 -32.99 32.60 -30.49
C ASN A 23 -32.01 32.78 -31.67
N THR A 24 -32.28 33.41 -32.81
CA THR A 24 -33.48 33.92 -33.48
C THR A 24 -33.03 34.16 -34.93
N PHE A 25 -33.83 33.73 -35.89
CA PHE A 25 -33.67 34.04 -37.32
C PHE A 25 -34.05 35.50 -37.56
N ASN A 26 -33.19 36.29 -38.22
CA ASN A 26 -33.57 37.61 -38.73
C ASN A 26 -32.94 37.88 -40.11
N LYS A 27 -33.76 38.43 -41.00
CA LYS A 27 -33.55 38.63 -42.44
C LYS A 27 -33.66 40.14 -42.72
N GLY A 28 -32.77 40.72 -43.51
CA GLY A 28 -33.04 42.01 -44.19
C GLY A 28 -31.98 43.11 -44.10
N THR A 29 -31.15 43.17 -45.13
CA THR A 29 -30.63 44.33 -45.92
C THR A 29 -30.57 45.74 -45.30
N THR A 30 -29.37 46.32 -45.23
CA THR A 30 -28.96 47.60 -45.89
C THR A 30 -27.47 47.88 -45.66
N MET A 31 -26.74 48.18 -46.74
CA MET A 31 -25.35 48.68 -46.73
C MET A 31 -25.32 50.12 -46.23
N PRO A 32 -24.34 50.46 -45.36
CA PRO A 32 -23.56 51.66 -45.62
C PRO A 32 -22.06 51.51 -45.32
N GLU A 33 -21.28 52.22 -46.13
CA GLU A 33 -20.01 52.87 -45.86
C GLU A 33 -18.90 52.10 -45.11
N ILE A 34 -17.90 51.67 -45.88
CA ILE A 34 -16.63 51.12 -45.39
C ILE A 34 -15.72 52.28 -45.00
N HIS A 35 -15.62 52.58 -43.70
CA HIS A 35 -14.46 53.27 -43.14
C HIS A 35 -13.56 52.25 -42.45
N GLN A 36 -12.46 51.90 -43.10
CA GLN A 36 -11.40 51.09 -42.51
C GLN A 36 -10.75 51.86 -41.35
N PRO A 37 -10.78 51.34 -40.11
CA PRO A 37 -9.96 51.88 -39.05
C PRO A 37 -8.49 51.53 -39.33
N LEU A 38 -7.65 52.55 -39.26
CA LEU A 38 -6.19 52.46 -39.35
C LEU A 38 -5.65 51.31 -38.48
N PRO A 39 -4.69 50.50 -38.97
CA PRO A 39 -4.06 49.47 -38.18
C PRO A 39 -3.31 50.13 -37.00
N GLY A 40 -3.83 49.94 -35.79
CA GLY A 40 -3.11 50.25 -34.57
C GLY A 40 -1.82 49.43 -34.50
N PRO A 41 -0.78 49.95 -33.81
CA PRO A 41 0.51 49.27 -33.73
C PRO A 41 0.31 47.85 -33.23
N ALA A 42 0.77 46.89 -34.03
CA ALA A 42 0.82 45.48 -33.68
C ALA A 42 1.45 45.38 -32.29
N ARG A 43 0.63 45.05 -31.29
CA ARG A 43 1.09 44.86 -29.92
C ARG A 43 1.95 43.62 -29.97
N ASP A 44 3.25 43.86 -30.10
CA ASP A 44 4.27 42.86 -30.25
C ASP A 44 4.24 41.99 -29.00
N ARG A 45 3.47 40.90 -29.06
CA ARG A 45 3.47 39.85 -28.04
C ARG A 45 4.69 38.97 -28.30
N THR A 46 5.86 39.59 -28.36
CA THR A 46 7.11 38.87 -28.14
C THR A 46 7.08 38.49 -26.68
N LEU A 47 6.45 37.33 -26.40
CA LEU A 47 6.66 36.63 -25.15
C LEU A 47 8.18 36.51 -25.02
N SER A 48 8.77 37.36 -24.18
CA SER A 48 10.18 37.35 -23.91
C SER A 48 10.55 35.91 -23.58
N ILE A 49 11.52 35.36 -24.32
CA ILE A 49 12.01 33.99 -24.13
C ILE A 49 12.35 33.77 -22.65
N ARG A 50 12.79 34.83 -21.96
CA ARG A 50 13.01 34.84 -20.51
C ARG A 50 11.74 34.55 -19.70
N SER A 51 10.61 35.16 -20.03
CA SER A 51 9.32 34.90 -19.36
C SER A 51 8.82 33.48 -19.58
N VAL A 52 9.04 32.92 -20.79
CA VAL A 52 8.70 31.53 -21.09
C VAL A 52 9.58 30.57 -20.28
N ILE A 53 10.88 30.82 -20.20
CA ILE A 53 11.82 30.01 -19.40
C ILE A 53 11.47 30.05 -17.91
N THR A 54 11.18 31.23 -17.36
CA THR A 54 10.81 31.35 -15.94
C THR A 54 9.50 30.63 -15.63
N ALA A 55 8.50 30.72 -16.52
CA ALA A 55 7.25 29.98 -16.36
C ALA A 55 7.47 28.46 -16.45
N LEU A 56 8.35 27.99 -17.34
CA LEU A 56 8.69 26.58 -17.47
C LEU A 56 9.42 26.04 -16.23
N LEU A 57 10.36 26.82 -15.67
CA LEU A 57 11.08 26.47 -14.45
C LEU A 57 10.14 26.40 -13.24
N LEU A 58 9.24 27.38 -13.08
CA LEU A 58 8.22 27.37 -12.02
C LEU A 58 7.26 26.19 -12.17
N LEU A 59 6.84 25.88 -13.40
CA LEU A 59 5.98 24.73 -13.66
C LEU A 59 6.69 23.41 -13.36
N SER A 60 7.98 23.28 -13.68
CA SER A 60 8.77 22.07 -13.37
C SER A 60 8.94 21.83 -11.86
N ALA A 61 9.05 22.90 -11.06
CA ALA A 61 9.12 22.81 -9.59
C ALA A 61 7.80 22.36 -8.95
N LEU A 62 6.67 22.52 -9.64
CA LEU A 62 5.36 22.06 -9.14
C LEU A 62 5.12 20.56 -9.36
N ILE A 63 5.90 19.90 -10.24
CA ILE A 63 5.73 18.48 -10.59
C ILE A 63 6.67 17.57 -9.76
N SER A 64 7.58 18.12 -8.95
CA SER A 64 8.57 17.34 -8.17
C SER A 64 8.01 16.64 -6.92
N GLY A 65 6.69 16.45 -6.82
CA GLY A 65 5.99 15.90 -5.66
C GLY A 65 5.45 14.48 -5.85
N CYS A 66 6.09 13.62 -6.66
CA CYS A 66 5.71 12.20 -6.68
C CYS A 66 6.45 11.47 -5.55
N ALA A 67 5.80 11.36 -4.38
CA ALA A 67 6.29 10.49 -3.32
C ALA A 67 6.21 9.04 -3.81
N THR A 68 7.30 8.56 -4.40
CA THR A 68 7.45 7.18 -4.84
C THR A 68 7.57 6.32 -3.58
N VAL A 69 6.51 5.57 -3.27
CA VAL A 69 6.59 4.52 -2.25
C VAL A 69 7.54 3.47 -2.81
N SER A 70 8.69 3.33 -2.18
CA SER A 70 9.68 2.33 -2.59
C SER A 70 9.33 0.99 -1.97
N SER A 71 9.45 -0.07 -2.78
CA SER A 71 9.06 -1.44 -2.41
C SER A 71 10.28 -2.29 -2.12
N GLY A 72 10.17 -3.11 -1.08
CA GLY A 72 11.15 -4.12 -0.70
C GLY A 72 10.84 -5.49 -1.30
N GLN A 73 11.62 -6.49 -0.85
CA GLN A 73 11.43 -7.89 -1.26
C GLN A 73 11.57 -8.83 -0.06
N ALA A 74 10.71 -9.84 0.00
CA ALA A 74 10.90 -10.99 0.86
C ALA A 74 11.56 -12.10 0.03
N ARG A 75 12.64 -12.69 0.54
CA ARG A 75 13.32 -13.82 -0.12
C ARG A 75 13.49 -14.97 0.84
N TYR A 76 13.08 -16.16 0.44
CA TYR A 76 13.26 -17.37 1.23
C TYR A 76 14.71 -17.58 1.65
N SER A 77 14.90 -18.10 2.85
CA SER A 77 16.23 -18.35 3.41
C SER A 77 16.20 -19.44 4.47
N ASP A 78 16.83 -20.57 4.17
CA ASP A 78 16.99 -21.69 5.12
C ASP A 78 17.85 -21.28 6.34
N ARG A 79 18.71 -20.27 6.18
CA ARG A 79 19.42 -19.66 7.31
C ARG A 79 18.45 -19.02 8.30
N VAL A 80 17.42 -18.34 7.79
CA VAL A 80 16.39 -17.75 8.64
C VAL A 80 15.57 -18.85 9.30
N ASP A 81 15.22 -19.93 8.59
CA ASP A 81 14.57 -21.11 9.18
C ASP A 81 15.35 -21.62 10.40
N GLY A 82 16.65 -21.88 10.23
CA GLY A 82 17.51 -22.36 11.31
C GLY A 82 17.60 -21.41 12.51
N LEU A 83 17.59 -20.09 12.28
CA LEU A 83 17.61 -19.11 13.37
C LEU A 83 16.34 -19.17 14.23
N PHE A 84 15.17 -19.27 13.61
CA PHE A 84 13.90 -19.35 14.33
C PHE A 84 13.71 -20.72 14.98
N GLN A 85 14.01 -21.81 14.27
CA GLN A 85 13.89 -23.18 14.79
C GLN A 85 14.83 -23.46 15.99
N SER A 86 16.01 -22.83 16.01
CA SER A 86 16.97 -22.91 17.12
C SER A 86 16.61 -22.01 18.32
N ALA A 87 15.52 -21.24 18.24
CA ALA A 87 15.10 -20.30 19.28
C ALA A 87 16.21 -19.29 19.67
N THR A 88 17.03 -18.89 18.69
CA THR A 88 18.12 -17.93 18.92
C THR A 88 17.56 -16.52 19.05
N VAL A 89 17.89 -15.82 20.14
CA VAL A 89 17.63 -14.38 20.26
C VAL A 89 18.59 -13.63 19.34
N ILE A 90 18.05 -12.91 18.37
CA ILE A 90 18.81 -12.16 17.38
C ILE A 90 19.09 -10.78 18.00
N PRO A 91 20.36 -10.41 18.24
CA PRO A 91 20.72 -9.13 18.83
C PRO A 91 20.36 -7.97 17.90
N ASP A 92 20.17 -6.79 18.45
CA ASP A 92 19.88 -5.55 17.70
C ASP A 92 18.63 -5.60 16.81
N HIS A 93 17.65 -6.43 17.18
CA HIS A 93 16.37 -6.52 16.49
C HIS A 93 15.20 -6.35 17.46
N THR A 94 14.12 -5.74 16.95
CA THR A 94 12.83 -5.69 17.63
C THR A 94 11.91 -6.77 17.06
N TYR A 95 11.28 -7.54 17.95
CA TYR A 95 10.41 -8.66 17.60
C TYR A 95 8.95 -8.21 17.52
N TYR A 96 8.27 -8.68 16.48
CA TYR A 96 6.84 -8.52 16.32
C TYR A 96 6.20 -9.83 15.90
N PHE A 97 4.95 -10.03 16.29
CA PHE A 97 4.16 -11.18 15.92
C PHE A 97 2.78 -10.78 15.44
N LEU A 98 2.16 -11.70 14.72
CA LEU A 98 0.78 -11.65 14.23
C LEU A 98 0.07 -12.92 14.71
N GLY A 99 -1.18 -12.77 15.14
CA GLY A 99 -1.96 -13.87 15.75
C GLY A 99 -1.80 -13.90 17.27
N SER A 100 -1.89 -15.10 17.86
CA SER A 100 -1.71 -15.30 19.31
C SER A 100 -0.23 -15.21 19.69
N GLU A 101 0.11 -14.58 20.82
CA GLU A 101 1.50 -14.53 21.29
C GLU A 101 2.05 -15.94 21.58
N ASN A 102 1.21 -16.89 21.99
CA ASN A 102 1.66 -18.25 22.30
C ASN A 102 1.77 -19.16 21.06
N ASP A 103 1.14 -18.77 19.96
CA ASP A 103 1.05 -19.50 18.69
C ASP A 103 0.88 -18.50 17.53
N PRO A 104 1.95 -17.79 17.16
CA PRO A 104 1.86 -16.69 16.21
C PRO A 104 1.80 -17.24 14.78
N ASP A 105 0.88 -16.75 13.95
CA ASP A 105 0.82 -17.12 12.53
C ASP A 105 2.08 -16.68 11.77
N ALA A 106 2.61 -15.54 12.18
CA ALA A 106 3.84 -14.99 11.64
C ALA A 106 4.62 -14.22 12.70
N VAL A 107 5.94 -14.28 12.58
CA VAL A 107 6.89 -13.51 13.37
C VAL A 107 7.77 -12.72 12.41
N ILE A 108 8.05 -11.47 12.75
CA ILE A 108 9.07 -10.67 12.09
C ILE A 108 10.05 -10.11 13.11
N VAL A 109 11.29 -9.96 12.70
CA VAL A 109 12.33 -9.28 13.45
C VAL A 109 12.88 -8.16 12.58
N ILE A 110 12.85 -6.95 13.11
CA ILE A 110 13.27 -5.75 12.38
C ILE A 110 14.55 -5.22 13.02
N ASP A 111 15.58 -5.01 12.20
CA ASP A 111 16.85 -4.42 12.62
C ASP A 111 16.58 -3.04 13.24
N ASN A 112 17.17 -2.76 14.42
CA ASN A 112 16.88 -1.57 15.21
C ASN A 112 17.29 -0.24 14.53
N ARG A 113 18.02 -0.28 13.41
CA ARG A 113 18.25 0.88 12.54
C ARG A 113 16.96 1.34 11.84
N TYR A 114 15.93 0.49 11.79
CA TYR A 114 14.63 0.77 11.21
C TYR A 114 13.54 0.74 12.27
N ARG A 115 12.53 1.60 12.09
CA ARG A 115 11.30 1.54 12.86
C ARG A 115 10.21 0.88 12.02
N LEU A 116 9.57 -0.15 12.57
CA LEU A 116 8.35 -0.68 11.97
C LEU A 116 7.24 0.37 12.05
N GLN A 117 6.64 0.71 10.91
CA GLN A 117 5.35 1.37 10.89
C GLN A 117 4.31 0.33 11.30
N THR A 118 4.02 0.29 12.59
CA THR A 118 3.05 -0.62 13.18
C THR A 118 1.67 -0.39 12.57
N SER A 119 1.23 -1.32 11.74
CA SER A 119 -0.20 -1.49 11.45
C SER A 119 -0.84 -2.17 12.67
N ARG A 120 -2.17 -2.12 12.81
CA ARG A 120 -2.89 -2.79 13.91
C ARG A 120 -2.66 -4.31 13.98
N ALA A 121 -2.05 -4.91 12.95
CA ALA A 121 -1.84 -6.35 12.84
C ALA A 121 -0.59 -6.87 13.56
N TRP A 122 0.41 -6.02 13.83
CA TRP A 122 1.67 -6.43 14.44
C TRP A 122 1.73 -6.04 15.91
N ALA A 123 1.80 -7.02 16.79
CA ALA A 123 2.06 -6.82 18.20
C ALA A 123 3.57 -6.95 18.46
N ARG A 124 4.12 -6.08 19.31
CA ARG A 124 5.53 -6.16 19.73
C ARG A 124 5.66 -7.24 20.82
N ALA A 125 6.73 -8.02 20.77
CA ALA A 125 7.11 -8.95 21.83
C ALA A 125 8.48 -8.58 22.41
N GLU A 126 8.67 -8.87 23.69
CA GLU A 126 9.99 -8.83 24.32
C GLU A 126 10.63 -10.22 24.22
N PRO A 127 11.74 -10.37 23.48
CA PRO A 127 12.29 -11.68 23.18
C PRO A 127 12.88 -12.33 24.42
N SER A 128 12.54 -13.60 24.64
CA SER A 128 13.21 -14.48 25.60
C SER A 128 13.42 -15.85 24.98
N VAL A 129 14.44 -16.57 25.42
CA VAL A 129 14.70 -17.94 24.95
C VAL A 129 13.47 -18.83 25.13
N LYS A 130 12.75 -18.68 26.26
CA LYS A 130 11.51 -19.43 26.53
C LYS A 130 10.42 -19.14 25.50
N LEU A 131 10.16 -17.87 25.20
CA LEU A 131 9.15 -17.48 24.20
C LEU A 131 9.53 -18.02 22.81
N LEU A 132 10.79 -17.88 22.42
CA LEU A 132 11.26 -18.36 21.11
C LEU A 132 11.23 -19.89 21.00
N GLN A 133 11.53 -20.61 22.09
CA GLN A 133 11.39 -22.06 22.14
C GLN A 133 9.94 -22.50 21.95
N GLN A 134 9.00 -21.76 22.54
CA GLN A 134 7.57 -22.01 22.38
C GLN A 134 7.13 -21.77 20.93
N TRP A 135 7.52 -20.65 20.31
CA TRP A 135 7.22 -20.40 18.89
C TRP A 135 7.84 -21.46 17.98
N ALA A 136 9.07 -21.87 18.23
CA ALA A 136 9.72 -22.93 17.46
C ALA A 136 9.02 -24.29 17.65
N PHE A 137 8.50 -24.57 18.85
CA PHE A 137 7.71 -25.77 19.12
C PHE A 137 6.38 -25.76 18.35
N MET A 138 5.67 -24.63 18.37
CA MET A 138 4.43 -24.49 17.60
C MET A 138 4.69 -24.63 16.10
N ALA A 139 5.69 -23.93 15.55
CA ALA A 139 6.08 -24.04 14.15
C ALA A 139 6.37 -25.50 13.72
N ARG A 140 7.11 -26.27 14.55
CA ARG A 140 7.36 -27.70 14.30
C ARG A 140 6.11 -28.57 14.33
N THR A 141 5.11 -28.19 15.12
CA THR A 141 3.82 -28.91 15.16
C THR A 141 3.12 -28.81 13.80
N TYR A 142 3.30 -27.69 13.10
CA TYR A 142 2.81 -27.50 11.73
C TYR A 142 3.71 -28.11 10.63
N GLU A 143 4.96 -28.46 10.92
CA GLU A 143 5.84 -29.12 9.93
C GLU A 143 5.37 -30.53 9.56
N GLY A 144 4.66 -31.22 10.48
CA GLY A 144 4.02 -32.51 10.21
C GLY A 144 2.71 -32.38 9.42
N ASP A 145 2.17 -31.17 9.31
CA ASP A 145 0.93 -30.86 8.61
C ASP A 145 1.28 -30.39 7.19
N LEU A 146 1.08 -31.28 6.19
CA LEU A 146 1.55 -31.11 4.80
C LEU A 146 1.03 -29.84 4.08
N ALA A 147 0.20 -29.04 4.73
CA ALA A 147 -0.44 -27.87 4.14
C ALA A 147 0.32 -26.54 4.34
N CYS A 148 0.99 -26.31 5.48
CA CYS A 148 1.50 -24.96 5.83
C CYS A 148 2.75 -24.94 6.75
N PRO A 149 3.91 -25.46 6.30
CA PRO A 149 5.13 -25.32 7.10
C PRO A 149 5.52 -23.85 7.22
N TYR A 150 6.06 -23.47 8.38
CA TYR A 150 6.65 -22.15 8.53
C TYR A 150 7.88 -22.01 7.63
N ARG A 151 8.00 -20.86 6.97
CA ARG A 151 9.14 -20.53 6.11
C ARG A 151 9.76 -19.21 6.51
N GLY A 152 11.08 -19.22 6.54
CA GLY A 152 11.97 -18.12 6.85
C GLY A 152 12.25 -17.29 5.61
N VAL A 153 12.20 -15.97 5.78
CA VAL A 153 12.50 -15.00 4.73
C VAL A 153 13.45 -13.92 5.24
N VAL A 154 14.33 -13.45 4.36
CA VAL A 154 15.03 -12.19 4.53
C VAL A 154 14.16 -11.07 3.98
N LEU A 155 13.91 -10.06 4.80
CA LEU A 155 13.21 -8.83 4.40
C LEU A 155 14.26 -7.83 3.92
N ARG A 156 14.14 -7.39 2.66
CA ARG A 156 15.09 -6.47 2.01
C ARG A 156 14.45 -5.13 1.66
N GLY A 157 15.28 -4.09 1.74
CA GLY A 157 15.00 -2.75 1.25
C GLY A 157 15.02 -2.63 -0.27
N PRO A 158 14.63 -1.46 -0.80
CA PRO A 158 14.63 -1.18 -2.23
C PRO A 158 16.04 -1.17 -2.81
N ASP A 159 17.02 -0.83 -1.98
CA ASP A 159 18.46 -0.88 -2.24
C ASP A 159 19.08 -2.28 -1.99
N GLY A 160 18.26 -3.27 -1.65
CA GLY A 160 18.69 -4.64 -1.41
C GLY A 160 19.29 -4.89 -0.03
N GLN A 161 19.41 -3.86 0.82
CA GLN A 161 19.91 -4.01 2.18
C GLN A 161 18.94 -4.84 3.03
N GLN A 162 19.45 -5.67 3.93
CA GLN A 162 18.60 -6.41 4.85
C GLN A 162 18.07 -5.47 5.94
N VAL A 163 16.75 -5.47 6.13
CA VAL A 163 16.07 -4.67 7.16
C VAL A 163 15.49 -5.52 8.27
N GLY A 164 15.42 -6.83 8.06
CA GLY A 164 14.82 -7.76 8.99
C GLY A 164 14.72 -9.16 8.43
N MET A 165 14.05 -10.01 9.18
CA MET A 165 13.73 -11.38 8.82
C MET A 165 12.28 -11.68 9.20
N GLY A 166 11.65 -12.63 8.52
CA GLY A 166 10.31 -13.11 8.83
C GLY A 166 10.29 -14.63 8.91
N TYR A 167 9.35 -15.16 9.68
CA TYR A 167 9.09 -16.60 9.81
C TYR A 167 7.59 -16.80 9.94
N SER A 168 6.97 -17.50 8.99
CA SER A 168 5.52 -17.46 8.81
C SER A 168 5.00 -18.71 8.12
N ARG A 169 3.80 -19.16 8.48
CA ARG A 169 3.03 -20.18 7.74
C ARG A 169 2.49 -19.67 6.40
N TRP A 170 2.50 -18.35 6.20
CA TRP A 170 2.01 -17.64 5.02
C TRP A 170 3.11 -16.85 4.30
N THR A 171 2.84 -16.40 3.08
CA THR A 171 3.83 -15.69 2.26
C THR A 171 3.82 -14.19 2.51
N PHE A 172 4.98 -13.61 2.77
CA PHE A 172 5.18 -12.16 2.81
C PHE A 172 5.16 -11.57 1.40
N THR A 173 4.21 -10.68 1.12
CA THR A 173 4.04 -10.10 -0.23
C THR A 173 4.24 -8.59 -0.27
N THR A 174 4.09 -7.90 0.86
CA THR A 174 4.13 -6.44 0.91
C THR A 174 5.18 -5.96 1.89
N ILE A 175 6.22 -5.31 1.37
CA ILE A 175 7.23 -4.59 2.15
C ILE A 175 7.38 -3.22 1.50
N THR A 176 7.11 -2.15 2.25
CA THR A 176 7.20 -0.79 1.72
C THR A 176 7.99 0.13 2.64
N TYR A 177 8.49 1.22 2.06
CA TYR A 177 9.31 2.22 2.73
C TYR A 177 8.65 3.58 2.60
N PRO A 178 7.71 3.91 3.52
CA PRO A 178 6.93 5.12 3.43
C PRO A 178 7.77 6.38 3.66
N LYS A 179 8.88 6.28 4.39
CA LYS A 179 9.87 7.35 4.60
C LYS A 179 11.21 6.78 5.07
N PRO A 180 12.32 7.56 5.01
CA PRO A 180 13.62 7.10 5.47
C PRO A 180 13.59 6.53 6.90
N GLY A 181 14.23 5.37 7.09
CA GLY A 181 14.30 4.67 8.39
C GLY A 181 12.99 4.05 8.87
N VAL A 182 11.91 4.06 8.06
CA VAL A 182 10.63 3.43 8.40
C VAL A 182 10.32 2.34 7.39
N VAL A 183 10.01 1.16 7.90
CA VAL A 183 9.58 -0.01 7.11
C VAL A 183 8.15 -0.36 7.47
N ALA A 184 7.32 -0.68 6.49
CA ALA A 184 6.01 -1.28 6.70
C ALA A 184 6.03 -2.70 6.13
N VAL A 185 5.64 -3.67 6.95
CA VAL A 185 5.49 -5.07 6.53
C VAL A 185 3.99 -5.38 6.57
N GLY A 186 3.42 -5.74 5.43
CA GLY A 186 2.03 -6.17 5.35
C GLY A 186 1.82 -7.51 6.04
N GLN A 187 0.57 -7.84 6.35
CA GLN A 187 0.23 -9.19 6.82
C GLN A 187 0.62 -10.20 5.73
N PRO A 188 1.29 -11.30 6.08
CA PRO A 188 1.54 -12.35 5.11
C PRO A 188 0.21 -13.02 4.74
N ILE A 189 0.08 -13.42 3.47
CA ILE A 189 -1.16 -13.99 2.93
C ILE A 189 -0.99 -15.48 2.62
N PRO A 190 -2.03 -16.30 2.84
CA PRO A 190 -2.02 -17.68 2.39
C PRO A 190 -2.00 -17.71 0.85
N LEU A 191 -1.00 -18.37 0.26
CA LEU A 191 -0.96 -18.59 -1.18
C LEU A 191 -1.34 -20.04 -1.51
N GLY A 192 -2.54 -20.23 -2.06
CA GLY A 192 -2.98 -21.34 -2.93
C GLY A 192 -3.00 -22.77 -2.37
N THR A 193 -2.29 -23.09 -1.29
CA THR A 193 -2.15 -24.45 -0.76
C THR A 193 -2.41 -24.56 0.74
N CYS A 194 -2.46 -23.41 1.43
CA CYS A 194 -2.75 -23.30 2.86
C CYS A 194 -4.24 -23.21 3.23
N ILE A 195 -5.14 -23.42 2.27
CA ILE A 195 -6.58 -23.21 2.44
C ILE A 195 -7.18 -24.46 3.10
N GLY A 196 -6.99 -24.58 4.41
CA GLY A 196 -7.63 -25.60 5.25
C GLY A 196 -8.19 -25.06 6.57
N GLN A 197 -8.00 -23.77 6.88
CA GLN A 197 -8.22 -23.23 8.23
C GLN A 197 -9.06 -21.96 8.28
N GLU A 198 -9.96 -21.77 7.32
CA GLU A 198 -11.04 -20.77 7.41
C GLU A 198 -12.18 -21.24 8.36
N ARG A 199 -11.98 -22.35 9.10
CA ARG A 199 -13.03 -23.07 9.84
C ARG A 199 -12.97 -22.91 11.37
N LEU A 200 -12.07 -22.10 11.95
CA LEU A 200 -11.98 -21.96 13.42
C LEU A 200 -12.23 -20.55 13.97
N ASP A 201 -12.36 -19.54 13.12
CA ASP A 201 -12.74 -18.18 13.55
C ASP A 201 -14.26 -17.94 13.55
N ASP A 202 -15.06 -18.96 13.16
CA ASP A 202 -16.54 -18.95 13.07
C ASP A 202 -17.24 -19.98 13.99
N MET A 203 -16.56 -20.54 15.01
CA MET A 203 -17.16 -21.52 15.96
C MET A 203 -17.08 -21.09 17.42
#